data_AF-A0A9X2IXH2-F1
#
_entry.id   AF-A0A9X2IXH2-F1
#
_cell.length_a   1.000
_cell.length_b   1.000
_cell.length_c   1.000
_cell.angle_alpha   90.00
_cell.angle_beta   90.00
_cell.angle_gamma   90.00
#
_symmetry.space_group_name_H-M   'P 1'
#
loop_
_entity.id
_entity.type
_entity.pdbx_description
1 polymer ?
#
loop_
_entity_poly.entity_id
_entity_poly.type
_entity_poly.pdbx_seq_one_letter_code
_entity_poly.pdbx_strand_id
1 'polypeptide(L)'
;MANQRKKTEPGLSDEGRFYEIQQELAAKRRGPYHLTADIAIQPLTRRQARALRETDDEERQLAILLGDQYEAVEELYADRPLDEWVAFQNDLYAHFYGEGAAELPGGSSGS
;
A
#
# COMPACT_ATOMS: atom_id res chain seq x y z
N MET A 1 -10.39 28.03 29.09
CA MET A 1 -10.74 26.75 28.44
C MET A 1 -9.43 26.04 28.10
N ALA A 2 -9.27 24.79 28.53
CA ALA A 2 -8.00 24.09 28.57
C ALA A 2 -7.51 23.73 27.15
N ASN A 3 -6.34 24.25 26.79
CA ASN A 3 -5.66 23.89 25.55
C ASN A 3 -5.03 22.50 25.74
N GLN A 4 -5.70 21.45 25.25
CA GLN A 4 -5.15 20.10 25.25
C GLN A 4 -3.92 20.09 24.33
N ARG A 5 -2.71 20.16 24.93
CA ARG A 5 -1.49 19.81 24.24
C ARG A 5 -1.60 18.33 23.87
N LYS A 6 -1.82 18.05 22.59
CA LYS A 6 -1.71 16.68 22.04
C LYS A 6 -0.36 16.14 22.47
N LYS A 7 -0.39 15.01 23.16
CA LYS A 7 0.80 14.31 23.63
C LYS A 7 1.44 13.69 22.39
N THR A 8 2.36 14.40 21.76
CA THR A 8 3.13 13.88 20.62
C THR A 8 3.93 12.67 21.11
N GLU A 9 3.80 11.55 20.41
CA GLU A 9 4.58 10.35 20.67
C GLU A 9 6.08 10.68 20.59
N PRO A 10 6.94 10.02 21.41
CA PRO A 10 8.35 10.39 21.50
C PRO A 10 9.05 10.12 20.16
N GLY A 11 9.33 11.19 19.40
CA GLY A 11 10.03 11.14 18.11
C GLY A 11 9.38 11.95 16.98
N LEU A 12 8.15 12.44 17.15
CA LEU A 12 7.47 13.31 16.20
C LEU A 12 7.46 14.74 16.74
N SER A 13 8.59 15.43 16.64
CA SER A 13 8.61 16.88 16.86
C SER A 13 7.90 17.57 15.69
N ASP A 14 7.06 18.57 15.94
CA ASP A 14 6.42 19.39 14.89
C ASP A 14 7.41 20.38 14.23
N GLU A 15 8.70 20.05 14.25
CA GLU A 15 9.81 20.89 13.86
C GLU A 15 10.88 20.06 13.12
N GLY A 16 11.54 20.68 12.14
CA GLY A 16 12.61 20.07 11.34
C GLY A 16 12.15 19.48 10.00
N ARG A 17 13.13 19.07 9.17
CA ARG A 17 12.89 18.69 7.77
C ARG A 17 11.98 17.47 7.59
N PHE A 18 11.97 16.54 8.54
CA PHE A 18 11.09 15.38 8.49
C PHE A 18 9.61 15.78 8.56
N TYR A 19 9.27 16.69 9.47
CA TYR A 19 7.92 17.22 9.62
C TYR A 19 7.47 17.99 8.36
N GLU A 20 8.35 18.83 7.81
CA GLU A 20 8.08 19.54 6.53
C GLU A 20 7.76 18.56 5.40
N ILE A 21 8.56 17.51 5.25
CA ILE A 21 8.33 16.46 4.24
C ILE A 21 6.99 15.76 4.47
N GLN A 22 6.61 15.49 5.72
CA GLN A 22 5.30 14.91 6.02
C GLN A 22 4.15 15.83 5.59
N GLN A 23 4.24 17.14 5.83
CA GLN A 23 3.23 18.11 5.40
C GLN A 23 3.16 18.21 3.87
N GLU A 24 4.31 18.29 3.19
CA GLU A 24 4.39 18.32 1.73
C GLU A 24 3.78 17.07 1.10
N LEU A 25 3.99 15.89 1.71
CA LEU A 25 3.45 14.61 1.24
C LEU A 25 1.99 14.42 1.60
N ALA A 26 1.52 14.91 2.76
CA ALA A 26 0.12 14.79 3.17
C ALA A 26 -0.82 15.40 2.14
N ALA A 27 -0.40 16.49 1.48
CA ALA A 27 -1.17 17.13 0.40
C ALA A 27 -1.19 16.35 -0.93
N LYS A 28 -0.26 15.41 -1.13
CA LYS A 28 -0.04 14.72 -2.42
C LYS A 28 -0.27 13.22 -2.37
N ARG A 29 -0.27 12.62 -1.18
CA ARG A 29 -0.34 11.17 -0.99
C ARG A 29 -1.73 10.68 -1.36
N ARG A 30 -1.79 9.69 -2.27
CA ARG A 30 -2.98 8.85 -2.42
C ARG A 30 -3.16 8.09 -1.10
N GLY A 31 -4.32 8.30 -0.47
CA GLY A 31 -4.65 7.67 0.80
C GLY A 31 -4.73 6.14 0.70
N PRO A 32 -5.22 5.47 1.76
CA PRO A 32 -5.47 4.04 1.72
C PRO A 32 -6.33 3.66 0.51
N TYR A 33 -6.06 2.50 -0.06
CA TYR A 33 -6.94 1.90 -1.06
C TYR A 33 -8.11 1.25 -0.34
N HIS A 34 -9.31 1.78 -0.54
CA HIS A 34 -10.53 1.28 0.08
C HIS A 34 -11.20 0.28 -0.86
N LEU A 35 -11.05 -1.01 -0.56
CA LEU A 35 -11.68 -2.09 -1.33
C LEU A 35 -13.14 -2.29 -0.91
N THR A 36 -13.40 -2.23 0.39
CA THR A 36 -14.75 -2.27 0.98
C THR A 36 -14.84 -1.27 2.13
N ALA A 37 -16.00 -1.20 2.81
CA ALA A 37 -16.15 -0.38 4.02
C ALA A 37 -15.19 -0.82 5.14
N ASP A 38 -14.87 -2.11 5.20
CA ASP A 38 -14.07 -2.71 6.28
C ASP A 38 -12.61 -3.00 5.85
N ILE A 39 -12.36 -3.11 4.55
CA ILE A 39 -11.04 -3.42 4.00
C ILE A 39 -10.40 -2.15 3.41
N ALA A 40 -9.40 -1.65 4.12
CA ALA A 40 -8.56 -0.52 3.69
C ALA A 40 -7.08 -0.92 3.67
N ILE A 41 -6.48 -0.95 2.48
CA ILE A 41 -5.07 -1.32 2.27
C ILE A 41 -4.21 -0.06 2.39
N GLN A 42 -3.29 -0.07 3.33
CA GLN A 42 -2.46 1.10 3.64
C GLN A 42 -1.35 1.30 2.60
N PRO A 43 -0.87 2.54 2.40
CA PRO A 43 0.31 2.78 1.57
C PRO A 43 1.52 1.96 2.03
N LEU A 44 2.27 1.41 1.08
CA LEU A 44 3.43 0.57 1.33
C LEU A 44 4.46 1.27 2.23
N THR A 45 4.89 0.56 3.28
CA THR A 45 6.00 0.99 4.13
C THR A 45 7.35 0.73 3.44
N ARG A 46 8.39 1.44 3.89
CA ARG A 46 9.77 1.20 3.41
C ARG A 46 10.23 -0.26 3.62
N ARG A 47 9.75 -0.91 4.68
CA ARG A 47 10.03 -2.31 5.02
C ARG A 47 9.36 -3.27 4.04
N GLN A 48 8.06 -3.08 3.76
CA GLN A 48 7.35 -3.88 2.76
C GLN A 48 7.96 -3.70 1.37
N ALA A 49 8.27 -2.47 0.96
CA ALA A 49 8.92 -2.20 -0.31
C ALA A 49 10.30 -2.87 -0.45
N ARG A 50 11.01 -3.09 0.67
CA ARG A 50 12.24 -3.88 0.66
C ARG A 50 11.95 -5.37 0.49
N ALA A 51 11.01 -5.90 1.26
CA ALA A 51 10.62 -7.31 1.21
C ALA A 51 10.11 -7.70 -0.19
N LEU A 52 9.32 -6.84 -0.85
CA LEU A 52 8.87 -7.04 -2.23
C LEU A 52 10.03 -7.22 -3.22
N ARG A 53 11.11 -6.44 -3.07
CA ARG A 53 12.28 -6.54 -3.95
C ARG A 53 13.13 -7.80 -3.71
N GLU A 54 12.98 -8.42 -2.55
CA GLU A 54 13.75 -9.59 -2.13
C GLU A 54 12.94 -10.90 -2.34
N THR A 55 11.70 -10.81 -2.85
CA THR A 55 10.77 -11.92 -2.99
C THR A 55 10.44 -12.13 -4.46
N ASP A 56 10.60 -13.35 -4.97
CA ASP A 56 10.24 -13.73 -6.35
C ASP A 56 8.93 -14.54 -6.44
N ASP A 57 8.29 -14.77 -5.29
CA ASP A 57 7.03 -15.51 -5.16
C ASP A 57 5.84 -14.55 -5.16
N GLU A 58 4.95 -14.69 -6.14
CA GLU A 58 3.83 -13.77 -6.39
C GLU A 58 2.83 -13.74 -5.23
N GLU A 59 2.53 -14.88 -4.61
CA GLU A 59 1.62 -14.97 -3.47
C GLU A 59 2.18 -14.24 -2.26
N ARG A 60 3.47 -14.44 -1.97
CA ARG A 60 4.16 -13.71 -0.90
C ARG A 60 4.28 -12.23 -1.19
N GLN A 61 4.51 -11.84 -2.44
CA GLN A 61 4.51 -10.43 -2.84
C GLN A 61 3.15 -9.79 -2.55
N LEU A 62 2.06 -10.48 -2.91
CA LEU A 62 0.72 -10.02 -2.63
C LEU A 62 0.45 -9.92 -1.13
N ALA A 63 0.84 -10.92 -0.34
CA ALA A 63 0.72 -10.88 1.12
C ALA A 63 1.48 -9.69 1.74
N ILE A 64 2.67 -9.38 1.23
CA ILE A 64 3.44 -8.20 1.67
C ILE A 64 2.71 -6.91 1.33
N LEU A 65 2.09 -6.83 0.16
CA LEU A 65 1.40 -5.64 -0.33
C LEU A 65 0.07 -5.40 0.40
N LEU A 66 -0.70 -6.46 0.66
CA LEU A 66 -1.96 -6.40 1.41
C LEU A 66 -1.74 -6.24 2.92
N GLY A 67 -0.61 -6.73 3.44
CA GLY A 67 -0.25 -6.60 4.85
C GLY A 67 -1.30 -7.24 5.76
N ASP A 68 -1.75 -6.48 6.76
CA ASP A 68 -2.72 -6.96 7.76
C ASP A 68 -4.09 -7.34 7.14
N GLN A 69 -4.37 -6.90 5.91
CA GLN A 69 -5.63 -7.18 5.22
C GLN A 69 -5.57 -8.43 4.32
N TYR A 70 -4.43 -9.13 4.25
CA TYR A 70 -4.26 -10.28 3.37
C TYR A 70 -5.36 -11.32 3.53
N GLU A 71 -5.58 -11.80 4.76
CA GLU A 71 -6.56 -12.86 5.04
C GLU A 71 -8.00 -12.42 4.68
N ALA A 72 -8.37 -11.17 4.99
CA ALA A 72 -9.70 -10.64 4.69
C ALA A 72 -9.95 -10.50 3.18
N VAL A 73 -8.92 -10.16 2.41
CA VAL A 73 -8.99 -10.06 0.95
C VAL A 73 -9.07 -11.45 0.31
N GLU A 74 -8.26 -12.40 0.79
CA GLU A 74 -8.33 -13.80 0.34
C GLU A 74 -9.73 -14.39 0.57
N GLU A 75 -10.29 -14.20 1.76
CA GLU A 75 -11.66 -14.65 2.08
C GLU A 75 -12.71 -13.96 1.19
N LEU A 76 -12.56 -12.67 0.90
CA LEU A 76 -13.48 -11.93 0.04
C LEU A 76 -13.55 -12.52 -1.38
N TYR A 77 -12.44 -13.03 -1.91
CA TYR A 77 -12.34 -13.53 -3.28
C TYR A 77 -12.36 -15.06 -3.42
N ALA A 78 -12.32 -15.81 -2.32
CA ALA A 78 -12.21 -17.28 -2.33
C ALA A 78 -13.23 -18.00 -3.25
N ASP A 79 -14.48 -17.53 -3.24
CA ASP A 79 -15.58 -18.11 -4.03
C ASP A 79 -16.02 -17.22 -5.21
N ARG A 80 -15.24 -16.18 -5.54
CA ARG A 80 -15.56 -15.24 -6.62
C ARG A 80 -14.98 -15.69 -7.96
N PRO A 81 -15.56 -15.24 -9.07
CA PRO A 81 -14.96 -15.40 -10.39
C PRO A 81 -13.52 -14.85 -10.45
N LEU A 82 -12.63 -15.57 -11.15
CA LEU A 82 -11.20 -15.22 -11.24
C LEU A 82 -10.95 -13.88 -11.95
N ASP A 83 -11.83 -13.45 -12.85
CA ASP A 83 -11.75 -12.17 -13.53
C ASP A 83 -11.96 -10.98 -12.58
N GLU A 84 -12.81 -11.11 -11.55
CA GLU A 84 -12.92 -10.11 -10.48
C GLU A 84 -11.61 -9.97 -9.71
N TRP A 85 -10.94 -11.09 -9.42
CA TRP A 85 -9.63 -11.09 -8.75
C TRP A 85 -8.55 -10.39 -9.58
N VAL A 86 -8.46 -10.70 -10.87
CA VAL A 86 -7.50 -10.07 -11.78
C VAL A 86 -7.77 -8.57 -11.91
N ALA A 87 -9.04 -8.17 -12.00
CA ALA A 87 -9.42 -6.75 -12.05
C ALA A 87 -8.99 -6.01 -10.78
N PHE A 88 -9.20 -6.60 -9.60
CA PHE A 88 -8.74 -6.07 -8.33
C PHE A 88 -7.22 -5.88 -8.28
N GLN A 89 -6.45 -6.89 -8.66
CA GLN A 89 -4.99 -6.78 -8.63
C GLN A 89 -4.51 -5.63 -9.53
N ASN A 90 -5.04 -5.53 -10.74
CA ASN A 90 -4.68 -4.46 -11.68
C ASN A 90 -4.99 -3.06 -11.11
N ASP A 91 -6.17 -2.89 -10.52
CA ASP A 91 -6.59 -1.62 -9.92
C ASP A 91 -5.73 -1.25 -8.70
N LEU A 92 -5.42 -2.24 -7.85
CA LEU A 92 -4.55 -2.09 -6.69
C LEU A 92 -3.13 -1.63 -7.09
N TYR A 93 -2.54 -2.27 -8.11
CA TYR A 93 -1.24 -1.87 -8.64
C TYR A 93 -1.30 -0.46 -9.26
N ALA A 94 -2.34 -0.13 -10.02
CA ALA A 94 -2.52 1.19 -10.59
C ALA A 94 -2.67 2.28 -9.51
N HIS A 95 -3.32 1.98 -8.39
CA HIS A 95 -3.46 2.91 -7.27
C HIS A 95 -2.11 3.28 -6.67
N PHE A 96 -1.26 2.29 -6.39
CA PHE A 96 0.02 2.50 -5.70
C PHE A 96 1.17 2.95 -6.59
N TYR A 97 1.18 2.53 -7.86
CA TYR A 97 2.32 2.75 -8.76
C TYR A 97 1.97 3.58 -10.01
N GLY A 98 0.68 3.85 -10.27
CA GLY A 98 0.20 4.64 -11.42
C GLY A 98 -0.29 3.78 -12.60
N GLU A 99 -0.97 4.40 -13.57
CA GLU A 99 -1.33 3.74 -14.83
C GLU A 99 -0.04 3.29 -15.55
N GLY A 100 0.05 1.99 -15.91
CA GLY A 100 1.27 1.37 -16.44
C GLY A 100 2.12 0.62 -15.42
N ALA A 101 1.71 0.54 -14.15
CA ALA A 101 2.40 -0.25 -13.11
C ALA A 101 2.49 -1.76 -13.39
N ALA A 102 1.56 -2.28 -14.19
CA ALA A 102 1.61 -3.66 -14.71
C ALA A 102 2.80 -3.88 -15.67
N GLU A 103 3.48 -2.81 -16.11
CA GLU A 103 4.71 -2.84 -16.90
C GLU A 103 5.99 -2.65 -16.06
N LEU A 104 5.97 -2.98 -14.76
CA LEU A 104 7.21 -2.99 -13.98
C LEU A 104 8.11 -4.17 -14.41
N PRO A 105 9.41 -3.92 -14.68
CA PRO A 105 10.27 -4.79 -15.49
C PRO A 105 10.75 -6.00 -14.68
N GLY A 106 10.05 -7.13 -14.84
CA GLY A 106 10.49 -8.47 -14.43
C GLY A 106 10.19 -9.55 -15.47
N GLY A 107 9.45 -9.22 -16.53
CA GLY A 107 9.19 -10.12 -17.66
C GLY A 107 10.39 -10.15 -18.60
N SER A 108 11.12 -11.26 -18.59
CA SER A 108 12.17 -11.61 -19.54
C SER A 108 11.73 -11.32 -20.98
N SER A 109 12.25 -10.24 -21.59
CA SER A 109 12.34 -10.13 -23.04
C SER A 109 13.69 -10.67 -23.45
N GLY A 110 13.77 -12.00 -23.58
CA GLY A 110 14.78 -12.63 -24.41
C GLY A 110 14.53 -12.24 -25.87
N SER A 111 15.47 -11.52 -26.45
CA SER A 111 15.72 -11.49 -27.89
C SER A 111 17.00 -12.25 -28.18
#